data_AF-A0AA88VZT1-F1
#
_entry.id   AF-A0AA88VZT1-F1
#
_cell.length_a   1.000
_cell.length_b   1.000
_cell.length_c   1.000
_cell.angle_alpha   90.00
_cell.angle_beta   90.00
_cell.angle_gamma   90.00
#
_symmetry.space_group_name_H-M   'P 1'
#
loop_
_entity.id
_entity.type
_entity.pdbx_description
1 polymer ?
#
loop_
_entity_poly.entity_id
_entity_poly.type
_entity_poly.pdbx_seq_one_letter_code
_entity_poly.pdbx_strand_id
1 'polypeptide(L)'
;MEVEALPNGNSATAAAPPSAALLEAAAAGTAPSSKLNQLTESLKLEHQFLRVPFEHYKKTIRANHRAVEKEMSAVISCVSDAADRDLSRDDAVQHLNSLVSRLQGLKRKLEEGSRSECLQAQRCKARLDHLESADTENLTEWNSTRLKRILVDYMLRMSYYGTAVKLAESSNIQDLVDLDVFHEAKKVIDALQNREVAPALGWCAENKSRLKKSKSKFEFQLRLQEFIELVRAENNMRAITYARKYLAPWGSTHMKELQHVMATLAFRSNTECTTYKALFEPKQWDYLMDQFKQEFCKLYGMTLEPLLNIYLQAGLSALKTPYPLCWLLKKWPRKTMAKSLARGQVWSVSTRTWSRRISRKSKCSRLI
;
A
#
# COMPACT_ATOMS: atom_id res chain seq x y z
N MET A 1 -16.51 24.18 83.07
CA MET A 1 -15.68 25.20 83.73
C MET A 1 -14.72 25.73 82.69
N GLU A 2 -14.78 27.04 82.51
CA GLU A 2 -13.90 27.93 81.75
C GLU A 2 -12.41 27.66 82.10
N VAL A 3 -11.40 28.10 81.33
CA VAL A 3 -11.09 29.51 81.01
C VAL A 3 -10.15 29.68 79.81
N GLU A 4 -10.32 30.81 79.13
CA GLU A 4 -9.62 31.36 77.95
C GLU A 4 -8.13 31.73 78.16
N ALA A 5 -7.40 31.86 77.04
CA ALA A 5 -6.64 33.09 76.71
C ALA A 5 -6.28 33.18 75.20
N LEU A 6 -6.54 34.35 74.62
CA LEU A 6 -6.10 34.92 73.33
C LEU A 6 -4.93 35.94 73.59
N PRO A 7 -4.43 36.77 72.64
CA PRO A 7 -4.03 36.59 71.22
C PRO A 7 -2.67 37.30 70.87
N ASN A 8 -2.18 37.21 69.63
CA ASN A 8 -2.00 38.36 68.68
C ASN A 8 -1.10 38.09 67.45
N GLY A 9 -1.60 38.46 66.26
CA GLY A 9 -1.00 39.56 65.46
C GLY A 9 0.01 39.28 64.32
N ASN A 10 -0.52 39.21 63.08
CA ASN A 10 -0.10 39.92 61.85
C ASN A 10 1.35 39.87 61.26
N SER A 11 1.43 39.21 60.08
CA SER A 11 1.94 39.67 58.76
C SER A 11 3.32 40.35 58.57
N ALA A 12 4.11 39.71 57.68
CA ALA A 12 4.77 40.26 56.47
C ALA A 12 6.31 40.40 56.39
N THR A 13 6.84 39.69 55.37
CA THR A 13 7.86 40.05 54.36
C THR A 13 9.38 39.93 54.58
N ALA A 14 9.94 39.02 53.76
CA ALA A 14 11.13 39.14 52.88
C ALA A 14 12.57 38.96 53.44
N ALA A 15 13.27 37.91 52.99
CA ALA A 15 14.35 37.99 51.96
C ALA A 15 15.27 36.74 51.89
N ALA A 16 15.59 36.35 50.65
CA ALA A 16 16.78 35.60 50.15
C ALA A 16 16.92 34.07 50.38
N PRO A 17 17.58 33.34 49.45
CA PRO A 17 17.28 31.93 49.13
C PRO A 17 18.33 30.92 49.63
N PRO A 18 18.00 29.61 49.74
CA PRO A 18 18.99 28.56 49.94
C PRO A 18 19.23 27.70 48.67
N SER A 19 20.39 27.04 48.73
CA SER A 19 21.13 26.36 47.68
C SER A 19 20.63 24.96 47.29
N ALA A 20 20.55 24.71 45.98
CA ALA A 20 21.25 23.65 45.22
C ALA A 20 21.35 22.18 45.71
N ALA A 21 20.39 21.62 46.46
CA ALA A 21 20.46 20.20 46.88
C ALA A 21 19.22 19.33 46.60
N LEU A 22 18.26 19.76 45.75
CA LEU A 22 16.99 19.04 45.55
C LEU A 22 16.66 18.62 44.10
N LEU A 23 17.65 18.56 43.19
CA LEU A 23 17.37 18.29 41.77
C LEU A 23 17.47 16.82 41.31
N GLU A 24 17.73 15.85 42.20
CA GLU A 24 17.81 14.43 41.78
C GLU A 24 16.55 13.58 42.02
N ALA A 25 15.50 14.11 42.66
CA ALA A 25 14.29 13.31 42.98
C ALA A 25 13.10 13.52 42.01
N ALA A 26 13.16 14.44 41.06
CA ALA A 26 11.99 14.83 40.24
C ALA A 26 11.88 14.13 38.86
N ALA A 27 12.80 13.24 38.49
CA ALA A 27 12.85 12.66 37.14
C ALA A 27 12.02 11.37 36.93
N ALA A 28 11.43 10.78 37.97
CA ALA A 28 10.79 9.46 37.88
C ALA A 28 9.25 9.50 37.68
N GLY A 29 8.60 10.65 37.73
CA GLY A 29 7.12 10.74 37.85
C GLY A 29 6.28 10.90 36.58
N THR A 30 6.86 11.09 35.39
CA THR A 30 6.11 11.47 34.16
C THR A 30 6.24 10.49 32.98
N ALA A 31 6.81 9.30 33.22
CA ALA A 31 7.19 8.35 32.16
C ALA A 31 6.07 7.55 31.46
N PRO A 32 4.94 7.15 32.09
CA PRO A 32 4.00 6.23 31.42
C PRO A 32 3.14 6.92 30.35
N SER A 33 2.68 8.15 30.60
CA SER A 33 1.84 8.92 29.67
C SER A 33 2.59 9.32 28.39
N SER A 34 3.87 9.70 28.49
CA SER A 34 4.69 10.09 27.35
C SER A 34 5.05 8.89 26.46
N LYS A 35 5.33 7.71 27.05
CA LYS A 35 5.55 6.46 26.31
C LYS A 35 4.27 5.97 25.61
N LEU A 36 3.11 6.06 26.28
CA LEU A 36 1.82 5.70 25.69
C LEU A 36 1.47 6.62 24.50
N ASN A 37 1.75 7.91 24.60
CA ASN A 37 1.57 8.87 23.50
C ASN A 37 2.53 8.59 22.33
N GLN A 38 3.79 8.24 22.60
CA GLN A 38 4.76 7.83 21.56
C GLN A 38 4.35 6.52 20.87
N LEU A 39 3.86 5.53 21.64
CA LEU A 39 3.31 4.29 21.09
C LEU A 39 2.11 4.59 20.20
N THR A 40 1.19 5.44 20.65
CA THR A 40 -0.01 5.88 19.91
C THR A 40 0.33 6.57 18.59
N GLU A 41 1.36 7.42 18.56
CA GLU A 41 1.82 8.01 17.30
C GLU A 41 2.52 7.00 16.38
N SER A 42 3.29 6.08 16.96
CA SER A 42 3.92 5.00 16.19
C SER A 42 2.89 4.02 15.61
N LEU A 43 1.75 3.84 16.29
CA LEU A 43 0.62 2.99 15.87
C LEU A 43 -0.14 3.59 14.67
N LYS A 44 -0.06 4.91 14.42
CA LYS A 44 -0.67 5.52 13.22
C LYS A 44 -0.04 5.01 11.93
N LEU A 45 1.26 4.70 11.95
CA LEU A 45 1.98 4.09 10.82
C LEU A 45 1.65 2.59 10.68
N GLU A 46 1.09 1.98 11.74
CA GLU A 46 0.70 0.58 11.76
C GLU A 46 -0.65 0.32 11.08
N HIS A 47 -1.42 1.38 10.76
CA HIS A 47 -2.72 1.29 10.10
C HIS A 47 -2.66 0.43 8.81
N GLN A 48 -1.58 0.53 8.04
CA GLN A 48 -1.47 -0.27 6.81
C GLN A 48 -1.40 -1.77 7.08
N PHE A 49 -0.85 -2.20 8.22
CA PHE A 49 -0.77 -3.63 8.57
C PHE A 49 -2.14 -4.25 8.86
N LEU A 50 -3.09 -3.48 9.40
CA LEU A 50 -4.46 -3.97 9.59
C LEU A 50 -5.31 -3.82 8.33
N ARG A 51 -5.01 -2.81 7.51
CA ARG A 51 -5.82 -2.49 6.33
C ARG A 51 -5.73 -3.55 5.23
N VAL A 52 -4.52 -4.03 4.90
CA VAL A 52 -4.31 -5.03 3.85
C VAL A 52 -5.12 -6.32 4.07
N PRO A 53 -5.03 -7.00 5.22
CA PRO A 53 -5.74 -8.26 5.46
C PRO A 53 -7.24 -8.02 5.58
N PHE A 54 -7.66 -6.88 6.14
CA PHE A 54 -9.08 -6.51 6.21
C PHE A 54 -9.70 -6.29 4.83
N GLU A 55 -8.99 -5.64 3.90
CA GLU A 55 -9.47 -5.51 2.53
C GLU A 55 -9.52 -6.85 1.79
N HIS A 56 -8.56 -7.75 2.06
CA HIS A 56 -8.58 -9.10 1.50
C HIS A 56 -9.74 -9.94 2.06
N TYR A 57 -10.00 -9.85 3.37
CA TYR A 57 -11.14 -10.49 4.01
C TYR A 57 -12.46 -9.99 3.41
N LYS A 58 -12.63 -8.68 3.25
CA LYS A 58 -13.80 -8.09 2.57
C LYS A 58 -13.94 -8.52 1.11
N LYS A 59 -12.83 -8.65 0.37
CA LYS A 59 -12.84 -9.17 -1.01
C LYS A 59 -13.36 -10.60 -1.03
N THR A 60 -12.85 -11.44 -0.14
CA THR A 60 -13.19 -12.87 -0.02
C THR A 60 -14.65 -13.07 0.34
N ILE A 61 -15.15 -12.41 1.39
CA ILE A 61 -16.57 -12.50 1.80
C ILE A 61 -17.50 -12.10 0.66
N ARG A 62 -17.21 -10.97 -0.03
CA ARG A 62 -18.06 -10.52 -1.14
C ARG A 62 -18.03 -11.49 -2.32
N ALA A 63 -16.88 -12.09 -2.61
CA ALA A 63 -16.75 -13.06 -3.69
C ALA A 63 -17.54 -14.33 -3.36
N ASN A 64 -17.38 -14.86 -2.15
CA ASN A 64 -18.09 -16.05 -1.67
C ASN A 64 -19.60 -15.82 -1.62
N HIS A 65 -20.04 -14.68 -1.07
CA HIS A 65 -21.46 -14.33 -1.03
C HIS A 65 -22.09 -14.27 -2.43
N ARG A 66 -21.46 -13.60 -3.39
CA ARG A 66 -21.94 -13.55 -4.79
C ARG A 66 -21.96 -14.92 -5.46
N ALA A 67 -20.98 -15.77 -5.16
CA ALA A 67 -20.94 -17.12 -5.70
C ALA A 67 -22.11 -17.96 -5.16
N VAL A 68 -22.39 -17.87 -3.85
CA VAL A 68 -23.53 -18.54 -3.21
C VAL A 68 -24.85 -18.02 -3.78
N GLU A 69 -25.05 -16.70 -3.86
CA GLU A 69 -26.27 -16.12 -4.43
C GLU A 69 -26.51 -16.61 -5.87
N LYS A 70 -25.49 -16.55 -6.72
CA LYS A 70 -25.59 -16.98 -8.12
C LYS A 70 -25.97 -18.46 -8.25
N GLU A 71 -25.30 -19.34 -7.51
CA GLU A 71 -25.56 -20.77 -7.58
C GLU A 71 -26.92 -21.12 -6.96
N MET A 72 -27.30 -20.48 -5.86
CA MET A 72 -28.61 -20.67 -5.22
C MET A 72 -29.74 -20.24 -6.16
N SER A 73 -29.65 -19.05 -6.78
CA SER A 73 -30.63 -18.60 -7.77
C SER A 73 -30.73 -19.57 -8.95
N ALA A 74 -29.60 -20.12 -9.40
CA ALA A 74 -29.58 -21.06 -10.51
C ALA A 74 -30.10 -22.45 -10.13
N VAL A 75 -30.05 -22.85 -8.85
CA VAL A 75 -30.72 -24.06 -8.34
C VAL A 75 -32.22 -23.83 -8.24
N ILE A 76 -32.66 -22.70 -7.67
CA ILE A 76 -34.08 -22.34 -7.55
C ILE A 76 -34.75 -22.29 -8.93
N SER A 77 -34.11 -21.66 -9.92
CA SER A 77 -34.59 -21.62 -11.30
C SER A 77 -34.77 -23.02 -11.88
N CYS A 78 -33.79 -23.90 -11.72
CA CYS A 78 -33.89 -25.27 -12.24
C CYS A 78 -34.94 -26.11 -11.53
N VAL A 79 -35.20 -25.86 -10.25
CA VAL A 79 -36.30 -26.53 -9.52
C VAL A 79 -37.66 -26.03 -10.01
N SER A 80 -37.81 -24.72 -10.24
CA SER A 80 -39.04 -24.15 -10.81
C SER A 80 -39.30 -24.70 -12.22
N ASP A 81 -38.27 -24.70 -13.09
CA ASP A 81 -38.39 -25.22 -14.46
C ASP A 81 -38.75 -26.70 -14.50
N ALA A 82 -38.36 -27.47 -13.48
CA ALA A 82 -38.71 -28.89 -13.36
C ALA A 82 -40.12 -29.11 -12.81
N ALA A 83 -40.64 -28.18 -12.00
CA ALA A 83 -42.00 -28.23 -11.48
C ALA A 83 -43.06 -27.89 -12.55
N ASP A 84 -42.70 -27.05 -13.52
CA ASP A 84 -43.59 -26.61 -14.60
C ASP A 84 -43.63 -27.58 -15.81
N ARG A 85 -42.78 -28.63 -15.82
CA ARG A 85 -42.69 -29.59 -16.93
C ARG A 85 -43.27 -30.95 -16.54
N ASP A 86 -44.07 -31.52 -17.44
CA ASP A 86 -44.40 -32.95 -17.39
C ASP A 86 -43.16 -33.76 -17.80
N LEU A 87 -42.38 -34.19 -16.80
CA LEU A 87 -41.14 -34.93 -17.00
C LEU A 87 -41.42 -36.44 -17.06
N SER A 88 -40.81 -37.12 -18.01
CA SER A 88 -40.71 -38.60 -17.97
C SER A 88 -39.95 -39.03 -16.71
N ARG A 89 -40.21 -40.25 -16.23
CA ARG A 89 -39.52 -40.81 -15.05
C ARG A 89 -38.00 -40.78 -15.19
N ASP A 90 -37.49 -41.11 -16.37
CA ASP A 90 -36.05 -41.13 -16.64
C ASP A 90 -35.46 -39.71 -16.69
N ASP A 91 -36.20 -38.75 -17.27
CA ASP A 91 -35.79 -37.35 -17.31
C ASP A 91 -35.79 -36.75 -15.90
N ALA A 92 -36.79 -37.05 -15.07
CA ALA A 92 -36.87 -36.61 -13.68
C ALA A 92 -35.67 -37.11 -12.85
N VAL A 93 -35.28 -38.39 -13.04
CA VAL A 93 -34.08 -38.95 -12.38
C VAL A 93 -32.80 -38.26 -12.85
N GLN A 94 -32.65 -38.00 -14.16
CA GLN A 94 -31.48 -37.26 -14.68
C GLN A 94 -31.43 -35.83 -14.15
N HIS A 95 -32.56 -35.14 -14.07
CA HIS A 95 -32.67 -33.80 -13.49
C HIS A 95 -32.30 -33.77 -12.01
N LEU A 96 -32.78 -34.72 -11.21
CA LEU A 96 -32.41 -34.84 -9.80
C LEU A 96 -30.91 -35.11 -9.63
N ASN A 97 -30.34 -36.01 -10.44
CA ASN A 97 -28.90 -36.27 -10.40
C ASN A 97 -28.07 -35.02 -10.77
N SER A 98 -28.52 -34.25 -11.76
CA SER A 98 -27.92 -32.96 -12.10
C SER A 98 -27.99 -31.96 -10.94
N LEU A 99 -29.15 -31.81 -10.29
CA LEU A 99 -29.31 -30.95 -9.11
C LEU A 99 -28.41 -31.39 -7.95
N VAL A 100 -28.36 -32.69 -7.67
CA VAL A 100 -27.48 -33.26 -6.63
C VAL A 100 -26.01 -32.94 -6.92
N SER A 101 -25.55 -33.16 -8.16
CA SER A 101 -24.17 -32.84 -8.54
C SER A 101 -23.85 -31.35 -8.41
N ARG A 102 -24.80 -30.46 -8.74
CA ARG A 102 -24.66 -29.01 -8.59
C ARG A 102 -24.60 -28.59 -7.13
N LEU A 103 -25.47 -29.16 -6.28
CA LEU A 103 -25.47 -28.91 -4.83
C LEU A 103 -24.19 -29.42 -4.15
N GLN A 104 -23.68 -30.58 -4.58
CA GLN A 104 -22.37 -31.07 -4.13
C GLN A 104 -21.23 -30.14 -4.57
N GLY A 105 -21.29 -29.63 -5.80
CA GLY A 105 -20.37 -28.62 -6.31
C GLY A 105 -20.42 -27.32 -5.48
N LEU A 106 -21.62 -26.84 -5.15
CA LEU A 106 -21.82 -25.67 -4.28
C LEU A 106 -21.28 -25.91 -2.87
N LYS A 107 -21.56 -27.08 -2.27
CA LYS A 107 -21.03 -27.48 -0.96
C LYS A 107 -19.50 -27.38 -0.95
N ARG A 108 -18.84 -27.97 -1.96
CA ARG A 108 -17.37 -27.92 -2.07
C ARG A 108 -16.85 -26.49 -2.22
N LYS A 109 -17.51 -25.65 -3.02
CA LYS A 109 -17.16 -24.22 -3.17
C LYS A 109 -17.33 -23.46 -1.86
N LEU A 110 -18.39 -23.72 -1.10
CA LEU A 110 -18.66 -23.05 0.16
C LEU A 110 -17.65 -23.45 1.24
N GLU A 111 -17.27 -24.72 1.32
CA GLU A 111 -16.22 -25.18 2.22
C GLU A 111 -14.88 -24.51 1.91
N GLU A 112 -14.52 -24.39 0.64
CA GLU A 112 -13.28 -23.70 0.22
C GLU A 112 -13.33 -22.20 0.53
N GLY A 113 -14.48 -21.57 0.26
CA GLY A 113 -14.72 -20.17 0.62
C GLY A 113 -14.62 -19.95 2.13
N SER A 114 -15.21 -20.84 2.94
CA SER A 114 -15.18 -20.78 4.41
C SER A 114 -13.76 -20.95 4.96
N ARG A 115 -12.96 -21.89 4.43
CA ARG A 115 -11.54 -22.03 4.79
C ARG A 115 -10.76 -20.75 4.50
N SER A 116 -10.97 -20.18 3.31
CA SER A 116 -10.33 -18.92 2.91
C SER A 116 -10.73 -17.75 3.81
N GLU A 117 -12.02 -17.61 4.15
CA GLU A 117 -12.50 -16.59 5.09
C GLU A 117 -11.91 -16.75 6.49
N CYS A 118 -11.89 -17.99 7.00
CA CYS A 118 -11.35 -18.31 8.31
C CYS A 118 -9.86 -17.95 8.40
N LEU A 119 -9.07 -18.28 7.37
CA LEU A 119 -7.66 -17.91 7.30
C LEU A 119 -7.45 -16.40 7.36
N GLN A 120 -8.25 -15.62 6.62
CA GLN A 120 -8.14 -14.17 6.63
C GLN A 120 -8.59 -13.56 7.96
N ALA A 121 -9.63 -14.11 8.58
CA ALA A 121 -10.08 -13.73 9.91
C ALA A 121 -9.01 -14.04 10.97
N GLN A 122 -8.36 -15.20 10.90
CA GLN A 122 -7.24 -15.58 11.75
C GLN A 122 -6.08 -14.58 11.63
N ARG A 123 -5.70 -14.20 10.40
CA ARG A 123 -4.64 -13.19 10.18
C ARG A 123 -5.00 -11.82 10.75
N CYS A 124 -6.25 -11.38 10.59
CA CYS A 124 -6.72 -10.16 11.24
C CYS A 124 -6.62 -10.27 12.76
N LYS A 125 -7.07 -11.40 13.34
CA LYS A 125 -7.03 -11.64 14.78
C LYS A 125 -5.59 -11.65 15.31
N ALA A 126 -4.70 -12.43 14.70
CA ALA A 126 -3.29 -12.51 15.10
C ALA A 126 -2.60 -11.13 15.11
N ARG A 127 -2.96 -10.24 14.17
CA ARG A 127 -2.44 -8.86 14.14
C ARG A 127 -3.02 -7.99 15.24
N LEU A 128 -4.30 -8.16 15.60
CA LEU A 128 -4.91 -7.47 16.73
C LEU A 128 -4.31 -7.96 18.05
N ASP A 129 -4.20 -9.28 18.24
CA ASP A 129 -3.59 -9.89 19.42
C ASP A 129 -2.13 -9.41 19.60
N HIS A 130 -1.36 -9.30 18.52
CA HIS A 130 0.00 -8.74 18.57
C HIS A 130 0.02 -7.25 18.95
N LEU A 131 -0.97 -6.45 18.51
CA LEU A 131 -1.06 -5.05 18.90
C LEU A 131 -1.48 -4.88 20.36
N GLU A 132 -2.35 -5.76 20.87
CA GLU A 132 -2.77 -5.80 22.27
C GLU A 132 -1.64 -6.24 23.20
N SER A 133 -0.76 -7.15 22.75
CA SER A 133 0.40 -7.62 23.51
C SER A 133 1.50 -6.57 23.77
N ALA A 134 1.29 -5.31 23.37
CA ALA A 134 2.25 -4.22 23.52
C ALA A 134 2.31 -3.70 24.97
N ASP A 135 2.85 -4.51 25.88
CA ASP A 135 3.06 -4.15 27.29
C ASP A 135 4.49 -3.66 27.59
N THR A 136 4.66 -2.96 28.71
CA THR A 136 5.96 -2.39 29.14
C THR A 136 7.04 -3.44 29.41
N GLU A 137 6.65 -4.66 29.79
CA GLU A 137 7.57 -5.77 30.10
C GLU A 137 8.03 -6.52 28.83
N ASN A 138 7.17 -6.65 27.81
CA ASN A 138 7.42 -7.39 26.56
C ASN A 138 7.84 -6.49 25.39
N LEU A 139 8.17 -5.22 25.66
CA LEU A 139 8.38 -4.20 24.63
C LEU A 139 9.56 -4.52 23.69
N THR A 140 10.60 -5.19 24.17
CA THR A 140 11.79 -5.56 23.36
C THR A 140 11.46 -6.63 22.33
N GLU A 141 10.77 -7.70 22.73
CA GLU A 141 10.32 -8.78 21.85
C GLU A 141 9.26 -8.29 20.86
N TRP A 142 8.34 -7.45 21.33
CA TRP A 142 7.35 -6.80 20.48
C TRP A 142 8.01 -5.94 19.40
N ASN A 143 8.99 -5.11 19.77
CA ASN A 143 9.75 -4.29 18.82
C ASN A 143 10.59 -5.14 17.84
N SER A 144 11.16 -6.25 18.29
CA SER A 144 11.87 -7.20 17.42
C SER A 144 10.94 -7.79 16.35
N THR A 145 9.74 -8.22 16.77
CA THR A 145 8.70 -8.74 15.87
C THR A 145 8.23 -7.69 14.88
N ARG A 146 7.97 -6.46 15.36
CA ARG A 146 7.62 -5.30 14.53
C ARG A 146 8.70 -5.01 13.48
N LEU A 147 9.97 -5.00 13.88
CA LEU A 147 11.08 -4.75 12.97
C LEU A 147 11.18 -5.84 11.89
N LYS A 148 11.06 -7.11 12.28
CA LYS A 148 11.04 -8.23 11.33
C LYS A 148 9.91 -8.07 10.31
N ARG A 149 8.70 -7.71 10.77
CA ARG A 149 7.57 -7.41 9.87
C ARG A 149 7.88 -6.28 8.89
N ILE A 150 8.44 -5.17 9.36
CA ILE A 150 8.86 -4.04 8.51
C ILE A 150 9.91 -4.48 7.48
N LEU A 151 10.84 -5.34 7.89
CA LEU A 151 11.89 -5.85 7.02
C LEU A 151 11.32 -6.78 5.94
N VAL A 152 10.37 -7.66 6.29
CA VAL A 152 9.67 -8.50 5.31
C VAL A 152 8.90 -7.64 4.31
N ASP A 153 8.14 -6.61 4.75
CA ASP A 153 7.47 -5.65 3.85
C ASP A 153 8.47 -4.99 2.88
N TYR A 154 9.61 -4.52 3.38
CA TYR A 154 10.67 -3.95 2.56
C TYR A 154 11.20 -4.94 1.52
N MET A 155 11.52 -6.17 1.93
CA MET A 155 12.02 -7.22 1.05
C MET A 155 11.02 -7.54 -0.06
N LEU A 156 9.73 -7.65 0.27
CA LEU A 156 8.68 -7.92 -0.72
C LEU A 156 8.56 -6.79 -1.74
N ARG A 157 8.64 -5.53 -1.32
CA ARG A 157 8.61 -4.35 -2.23
C ARG A 157 9.84 -4.26 -3.13
N MET A 158 11.00 -4.67 -2.62
CA MET A 158 12.27 -4.69 -3.37
C MET A 158 12.45 -5.97 -4.19
N SER A 159 11.42 -6.82 -4.30
CA SER A 159 11.41 -8.09 -5.06
C SER A 159 12.31 -9.20 -4.49
N TYR A 160 12.72 -9.10 -3.22
CA TYR A 160 13.48 -10.13 -2.51
C TYR A 160 12.56 -11.18 -1.85
N TYR A 161 11.70 -11.80 -2.65
CA TYR A 161 10.64 -12.71 -2.17
C TYR A 161 11.17 -13.95 -1.42
N GLY A 162 12.23 -14.58 -1.92
CA GLY A 162 12.78 -15.79 -1.28
C GLY A 162 13.31 -15.52 0.13
N THR A 163 13.99 -14.39 0.32
CA THR A 163 14.48 -13.96 1.63
C THR A 163 13.34 -13.56 2.57
N ALA A 164 12.33 -12.87 2.03
CA ALA A 164 11.12 -12.48 2.78
C ALA A 164 10.38 -13.69 3.36
N VAL A 165 10.19 -14.74 2.55
CA VAL A 165 9.54 -16.00 2.97
C VAL A 165 10.35 -16.68 4.06
N LYS A 166 11.66 -16.85 3.85
CA LYS A 166 12.55 -17.47 4.85
C LYS A 166 12.56 -16.75 6.19
N LEU A 167 12.58 -15.41 6.18
CA LEU A 167 12.54 -14.60 7.40
C LEU A 167 11.20 -14.73 8.14
N ALA A 168 10.10 -14.81 7.39
CA ALA A 168 8.77 -14.99 7.95
C ALA A 168 8.61 -16.38 8.59
N GLU A 169 9.12 -17.43 7.95
CA GLU A 169 9.17 -18.80 8.46
C GLU A 169 10.05 -18.93 9.71
N SER A 170 11.31 -18.46 9.62
CA SER A 170 12.27 -18.61 10.71
C SER A 170 11.88 -17.85 11.98
N SER A 171 11.04 -16.81 11.84
CA SER A 171 10.55 -16.00 12.95
C SER A 171 9.12 -16.33 13.36
N ASN A 172 8.46 -17.28 12.68
CA ASN A 172 7.06 -17.63 12.87
C ASN A 172 6.09 -16.42 12.84
N ILE A 173 6.28 -15.52 11.87
CA ILE A 173 5.48 -14.29 11.71
C ILE A 173 4.61 -14.31 10.45
N GLN A 174 4.34 -15.48 9.87
CA GLN A 174 3.61 -15.60 8.60
C GLN A 174 2.22 -14.94 8.64
N ASP A 175 1.50 -15.08 9.76
CA ASP A 175 0.18 -14.46 9.94
C ASP A 175 0.23 -12.94 10.08
N LEU A 176 1.40 -12.39 10.43
CA LEU A 176 1.63 -10.95 10.62
C LEU A 176 2.08 -10.23 9.35
N VAL A 177 2.32 -10.95 8.25
CA VAL A 177 2.83 -10.37 6.99
C VAL A 177 1.93 -10.73 5.80
N ASP A 178 2.01 -9.93 4.75
CA ASP A 178 1.13 -10.00 3.56
C ASP A 178 1.76 -10.76 2.38
N LEU A 179 2.40 -11.91 2.65
CA LEU A 179 3.16 -12.68 1.64
C LEU A 179 2.34 -12.96 0.36
N ASP A 180 1.10 -13.45 0.51
CA ASP A 180 0.25 -13.84 -0.61
C ASP A 180 -0.11 -12.65 -1.52
N VAL A 181 -0.34 -11.49 -0.91
CA VAL A 181 -0.73 -10.26 -1.60
C VAL A 181 0.42 -9.78 -2.50
N PHE A 182 1.65 -9.85 -1.98
CA PHE A 182 2.84 -9.53 -2.76
C PHE A 182 3.18 -10.60 -3.80
N HIS A 183 2.77 -11.85 -3.58
CA HIS A 183 2.93 -12.91 -4.58
C HIS A 183 1.97 -12.72 -5.78
N GLU A 184 0.73 -12.27 -5.55
CA GLU A 184 -0.17 -11.83 -6.63
C GLU A 184 0.44 -10.67 -7.43
N ALA A 185 1.01 -9.67 -6.73
CA ALA A 185 1.70 -8.56 -7.38
C ALA A 185 2.92 -9.02 -8.19
N LYS A 186 3.69 -9.97 -7.65
CA LYS A 186 4.85 -10.57 -8.32
C LYS A 186 4.46 -11.16 -9.68
N LYS A 187 3.38 -11.94 -9.75
CA LYS A 187 2.90 -12.53 -11.02
C LYS A 187 2.66 -11.48 -12.09
N VAL A 188 2.10 -10.32 -11.70
CA VAL A 188 1.87 -9.20 -12.63
C VAL A 188 3.20 -8.52 -13.02
N ILE A 189 4.10 -8.30 -12.07
CA ILE A 189 5.40 -7.69 -12.32
C ILE A 189 6.25 -8.56 -13.25
N ASP A 190 6.36 -9.86 -12.97
CA ASP A 190 7.10 -10.83 -13.78
C ASP A 190 6.52 -10.90 -15.21
N ALA A 191 5.20 -10.88 -15.34
CA ALA A 191 4.55 -10.82 -16.66
C ALA A 191 4.89 -9.53 -17.42
N LEU A 192 4.86 -8.37 -16.75
CA LEU A 192 5.25 -7.10 -17.38
C LEU A 192 6.73 -7.08 -17.77
N GLN A 193 7.62 -7.73 -17.02
CA GLN A 193 9.03 -7.92 -17.39
C GLN A 193 9.17 -8.76 -18.66
N ASN A 194 8.34 -9.80 -18.80
CA ASN A 194 8.28 -10.66 -19.98
C ASN A 194 7.49 -10.04 -21.15
N ARG A 195 7.08 -8.76 -21.04
CA ARG A 195 6.29 -8.02 -22.04
C ARG A 195 4.88 -8.59 -22.27
N GLU A 196 4.33 -9.22 -21.26
CA GLU A 196 2.97 -9.77 -21.26
C GLU A 196 2.01 -8.85 -20.50
N VAL A 197 1.01 -8.33 -21.20
CA VAL A 197 0.02 -7.39 -20.64
C VAL A 197 -1.19 -8.12 -20.02
N ALA A 198 -1.42 -9.39 -20.38
CA ALA A 198 -2.64 -10.11 -20.02
C ALA A 198 -2.86 -10.24 -18.49
N PRO A 199 -1.85 -10.61 -17.68
CA PRO A 199 -2.03 -10.68 -16.22
C PRO A 199 -2.32 -9.32 -15.59
N ALA A 200 -1.70 -8.25 -16.08
CA ALA A 200 -1.95 -6.88 -15.62
C ALA A 200 -3.37 -6.41 -15.94
N LEU A 201 -3.88 -6.75 -17.13
CA LEU A 201 -5.27 -6.46 -17.51
C LEU A 201 -6.29 -7.29 -16.71
N GLY A 202 -5.96 -8.54 -16.38
CA GLY A 202 -6.74 -9.36 -15.45
C GLY A 202 -6.87 -8.69 -14.09
N TRP A 203 -5.76 -8.19 -13.55
CA TRP A 203 -5.76 -7.42 -12.31
C TRP A 203 -6.59 -6.13 -12.38
N CYS A 204 -6.54 -5.42 -13.52
CA CYS A 204 -7.41 -4.26 -13.75
C CYS A 204 -8.90 -4.62 -13.75
N ALA A 205 -9.26 -5.75 -14.37
CA ALA A 205 -10.65 -6.21 -14.43
C ALA A 205 -11.20 -6.56 -13.04
N GLU A 206 -10.41 -7.25 -12.21
CA GLU A 206 -10.77 -7.58 -10.84
C GLU A 206 -10.98 -6.33 -9.96
N ASN A 207 -10.17 -5.30 -10.18
CA ASN A 207 -10.14 -4.09 -9.34
C ASN A 207 -10.86 -2.89 -9.97
N LYS A 208 -11.60 -3.09 -11.06
CA LYS A 208 -12.21 -2.04 -11.90
C LYS A 208 -12.99 -0.97 -11.12
N SER A 209 -13.81 -1.37 -10.15
CA SER A 209 -14.61 -0.43 -9.37
C SER A 209 -13.77 0.50 -8.49
N ARG A 210 -12.62 0.02 -8.02
CA ARG A 210 -11.68 0.79 -7.17
C ARG A 210 -10.80 1.69 -8.03
N LEU A 211 -10.31 1.18 -9.16
CA LEU A 211 -9.53 1.95 -10.14
C LEU A 211 -10.33 3.10 -10.75
N LYS A 212 -11.63 2.91 -10.99
CA LYS A 212 -12.53 3.99 -11.42
C LYS A 212 -12.66 5.10 -10.37
N LYS A 213 -12.75 4.74 -9.08
CA LYS A 213 -12.80 5.73 -7.98
C LYS A 213 -11.51 6.52 -7.85
N SER A 214 -10.36 5.89 -8.07
CA SER A 214 -9.05 6.57 -8.07
C SER A 214 -8.72 7.30 -9.39
N LYS A 215 -9.59 7.22 -10.41
CA LYS A 215 -9.37 7.76 -11.76
C LYS A 215 -8.03 7.31 -12.35
N SER A 216 -7.67 6.04 -12.14
CA SER A 216 -6.40 5.47 -12.59
C SER A 216 -6.34 5.41 -14.12
N LYS A 217 -5.18 5.82 -14.68
CA LYS A 217 -4.88 5.71 -16.12
C LYS A 217 -4.17 4.41 -16.48
N PHE A 218 -3.95 3.52 -15.51
CA PHE A 218 -3.11 2.34 -15.70
C PHE A 218 -3.66 1.37 -16.76
N GLU A 219 -4.97 1.08 -16.74
CA GLU A 219 -5.61 0.24 -17.76
C GLU A 219 -5.42 0.83 -19.16
N PHE A 220 -5.56 2.15 -19.31
CA PHE A 220 -5.35 2.83 -20.59
C PHE A 220 -3.89 2.70 -21.07
N GLN A 221 -2.91 2.91 -20.19
CA GLN A 221 -1.49 2.77 -20.54
C GLN A 221 -1.11 1.34 -20.96
N LEU A 222 -1.66 0.32 -20.29
CA LEU A 222 -1.47 -1.08 -20.67
C LEU A 222 -2.03 -1.37 -22.08
N ARG A 223 -3.23 -0.87 -22.38
CA ARG A 223 -3.87 -1.03 -23.70
C ARG A 223 -3.08 -0.31 -24.81
N LEU A 224 -2.50 0.85 -24.50
CA LEU A 224 -1.60 1.55 -25.43
C LEU A 224 -0.33 0.74 -25.69
N GLN A 225 0.29 0.16 -24.65
CA GLN A 225 1.49 -0.65 -24.83
C GLN A 225 1.20 -1.90 -25.67
N GLU A 226 0.09 -2.60 -25.43
CA GLU A 226 -0.32 -3.75 -26.24
C GLU A 226 -0.50 -3.36 -27.71
N PHE A 227 -1.10 -2.21 -27.99
CA PHE A 227 -1.18 -1.67 -29.35
C PHE A 227 0.20 -1.40 -29.96
N ILE A 228 1.12 -0.78 -29.22
CA ILE A 228 2.49 -0.50 -29.69
C ILE A 228 3.23 -1.80 -30.04
N GLU A 229 3.05 -2.86 -29.24
CA GLU A 229 3.64 -4.17 -29.55
C GLU A 229 3.02 -4.82 -30.79
N LEU A 230 1.71 -4.65 -31.05
CA LEU A 230 1.08 -5.09 -32.30
C LEU A 230 1.64 -4.35 -33.52
N VAL A 231 1.90 -3.06 -33.39
CA VAL A 231 2.56 -2.25 -34.43
C VAL A 231 4.01 -2.69 -34.64
N ARG A 232 4.74 -2.99 -33.56
CA ARG A 232 6.12 -3.51 -33.63
C ARG A 232 6.18 -4.86 -34.34
N ALA A 233 5.15 -5.71 -34.21
CA ALA A 233 5.02 -6.99 -34.91
C ALA A 233 4.56 -6.85 -36.38
N GLU A 234 4.49 -5.62 -36.91
CA GLU A 234 4.03 -5.28 -38.28
C GLU A 234 2.61 -5.76 -38.61
N ASN A 235 1.80 -6.07 -37.59
CA ASN A 235 0.44 -6.57 -37.77
C ASN A 235 -0.60 -5.44 -37.72
N ASN A 236 -0.50 -4.53 -38.70
CA ASN A 236 -1.28 -3.29 -38.75
C ASN A 236 -2.80 -3.53 -38.72
N MET A 237 -3.29 -4.57 -39.41
CA MET A 237 -4.72 -4.90 -39.45
C MET A 237 -5.26 -5.31 -38.07
N ARG A 238 -4.50 -6.11 -37.31
CA ARG A 238 -4.88 -6.46 -35.93
C ARG A 238 -4.78 -5.26 -35.01
N ALA A 239 -3.75 -4.42 -35.16
CA ALA A 239 -3.59 -3.19 -34.37
C ALA A 239 -4.78 -2.22 -34.54
N ILE A 240 -5.23 -1.99 -35.78
CA ILE A 240 -6.39 -1.12 -36.07
C ILE A 240 -7.68 -1.70 -35.47
N THR A 241 -7.88 -3.01 -35.61
CA THR A 241 -9.06 -3.69 -35.05
C THR A 241 -9.06 -3.61 -33.52
N TYR A 242 -7.90 -3.80 -32.91
CA TYR A 242 -7.69 -3.66 -31.47
C TYR A 242 -7.98 -2.23 -30.98
N ALA A 243 -7.45 -1.22 -31.67
CA ALA A 243 -7.66 0.19 -31.32
C ALA A 243 -9.14 0.57 -31.35
N ARG A 244 -9.88 0.13 -32.38
CA ARG A 244 -11.33 0.37 -32.48
C ARG A 244 -12.10 -0.26 -31.31
N LYS A 245 -11.68 -1.45 -30.87
CA LYS A 245 -12.37 -2.19 -29.80
C LYS A 245 -12.06 -1.66 -28.39
N TYR A 246 -10.79 -1.44 -28.08
CA TYR A 246 -10.35 -1.17 -26.71
C TYR A 246 -9.92 0.29 -26.46
N LEU A 247 -9.46 1.01 -27.48
CA LEU A 247 -8.96 2.37 -27.34
C LEU A 247 -10.01 3.44 -27.68
N ALA A 248 -10.97 3.15 -28.56
CA ALA A 248 -12.04 4.08 -28.92
C ALA A 248 -12.86 4.64 -27.73
N PRO A 249 -13.21 3.86 -26.69
CA PRO A 249 -13.92 4.39 -25.52
C PRO A 249 -13.15 5.49 -24.76
N TRP A 250 -11.83 5.53 -24.90
CA TRP A 250 -10.96 6.51 -24.23
C TRP A 250 -10.72 7.78 -25.06
N GLY A 251 -11.25 7.84 -26.28
CA GLY A 251 -11.06 8.96 -27.21
C GLY A 251 -11.57 10.29 -26.67
N SER A 252 -12.66 10.30 -25.89
CA SER A 252 -13.19 11.52 -25.28
C SER A 252 -12.27 12.11 -24.20
N THR A 253 -11.50 11.27 -23.51
CA THR A 253 -10.66 11.67 -22.37
C THR A 253 -9.17 11.82 -22.71
N HIS A 254 -8.64 11.02 -23.65
CA HIS A 254 -7.20 10.88 -23.91
C HIS A 254 -6.84 11.01 -25.40
N MET A 255 -7.58 11.80 -26.17
CA MET A 255 -7.41 11.90 -27.63
C MET A 255 -5.98 12.23 -28.07
N LYS A 256 -5.28 13.13 -27.36
CA LYS A 256 -3.90 13.53 -27.73
C LYS A 256 -2.92 12.37 -27.60
N GLU A 257 -3.01 11.61 -26.51
CA GLU A 257 -2.17 10.43 -26.27
C GLU A 257 -2.49 9.34 -27.30
N LEU A 258 -3.77 9.15 -27.62
CA LEU A 258 -4.24 8.22 -28.63
C LEU A 258 -3.73 8.58 -30.04
N GLN A 259 -3.84 9.84 -30.46
CA GLN A 259 -3.32 10.31 -31.75
C GLN A 259 -1.80 10.11 -31.85
N HIS A 260 -1.08 10.38 -30.76
CA HIS A 260 0.36 10.19 -30.69
C HIS A 260 0.76 8.72 -30.89
N VAL A 261 0.04 7.80 -30.23
CA VAL A 261 0.27 6.36 -30.40
C VAL A 261 -0.22 5.87 -31.77
N MET A 262 -1.33 6.36 -32.31
CA MET A 262 -1.81 6.00 -33.65
C MET A 262 -0.84 6.40 -34.75
N ALA A 263 -0.08 7.49 -34.58
CA ALA A 263 0.97 7.90 -35.52
C ALA A 263 2.11 6.86 -35.64
N THR A 264 2.28 5.96 -34.65
CA THR A 264 3.23 4.84 -34.76
C THR A 264 2.88 3.85 -35.87
N LEU A 265 1.64 3.87 -36.40
CA LEU A 265 1.30 3.10 -37.61
C LEU A 265 2.03 3.62 -38.86
N ALA A 266 2.35 4.91 -38.90
CA ALA A 266 3.12 5.51 -40.00
C ALA A 266 4.62 5.47 -39.73
N PHE A 267 5.03 5.63 -38.47
CA PHE A 267 6.43 5.63 -38.03
C PHE A 267 6.82 4.25 -37.47
N ARG A 268 7.54 3.45 -38.25
CA ARG A 268 7.98 2.09 -37.86
C ARG A 268 8.91 2.10 -36.64
N SER A 269 9.15 0.92 -36.07
CA SER A 269 10.01 0.71 -34.90
C SER A 269 11.47 1.19 -35.07
N ASN A 270 11.96 1.35 -36.32
CA ASN A 270 13.30 1.86 -36.64
C ASN A 270 13.36 3.39 -36.86
N THR A 271 12.32 4.13 -36.48
CA THR A 271 12.22 5.56 -36.77
C THR A 271 13.30 6.40 -36.07
N GLU A 272 13.91 7.33 -36.80
CA GLU A 272 14.91 8.28 -36.27
C GLU A 272 14.28 9.46 -35.50
N CYS A 273 12.99 9.68 -35.67
CA CYS A 273 12.23 10.69 -34.92
C CYS A 273 12.18 10.35 -33.43
N THR A 274 12.86 11.16 -32.61
CA THR A 274 13.01 10.98 -31.17
C THR A 274 11.68 10.87 -30.43
N THR A 275 10.65 11.60 -30.88
CA THR A 275 9.32 11.62 -30.26
C THR A 275 8.65 10.24 -30.28
N TYR A 276 8.72 9.52 -31.40
CA TYR A 276 8.09 8.20 -31.55
C TYR A 276 9.04 7.08 -31.13
N LYS A 277 10.35 7.28 -31.23
CA LYS A 277 11.36 6.32 -30.75
C LYS A 277 11.19 6.02 -29.26
N ALA A 278 10.89 7.03 -28.45
CA ALA A 278 10.66 6.89 -27.01
C ALA A 278 9.50 5.93 -26.66
N LEU A 279 8.49 5.80 -27.53
CA LEU A 279 7.35 4.88 -27.32
C LEU A 279 7.76 3.42 -27.51
N PHE A 280 8.79 3.16 -28.31
CA PHE A 280 9.31 1.81 -28.54
C PHE A 280 10.45 1.44 -27.58
N GLU A 281 10.87 2.33 -26.68
CA GLU A 281 11.95 2.00 -25.73
C GLU A 281 11.48 0.96 -24.69
N PRO A 282 12.37 0.03 -24.28
CA PRO A 282 12.07 -0.95 -23.23
C PRO A 282 11.73 -0.28 -21.89
N LYS A 283 12.21 0.95 -21.65
CA LYS A 283 11.92 1.75 -20.45
C LYS A 283 10.42 2.00 -20.23
N GLN A 284 9.59 1.90 -21.27
CA GLN A 284 8.14 1.99 -21.11
C GLN A 284 7.59 0.86 -20.23
N TRP A 285 8.18 -0.34 -20.30
CA TRP A 285 7.81 -1.45 -19.44
C TRP A 285 8.21 -1.20 -17.98
N ASP A 286 9.38 -0.60 -17.75
CA ASP A 286 9.80 -0.18 -16.40
C ASP A 286 8.83 0.84 -15.81
N TYR A 287 8.42 1.83 -16.62
CA TYR A 287 7.42 2.80 -16.21
C TYR A 287 6.06 2.16 -15.89
N LEU A 288 5.60 1.21 -16.70
CA LEU A 288 4.37 0.46 -16.44
C LEU A 288 4.45 -0.36 -15.15
N MET A 289 5.59 -0.99 -14.87
CA MET A 289 5.82 -1.69 -13.62
C MET A 289 5.77 -0.74 -12.42
N ASP A 290 6.38 0.44 -12.52
CA ASP A 290 6.34 1.43 -11.45
C ASP A 290 4.93 2.01 -11.25
N GLN A 291 4.19 2.26 -12.33
CA GLN A 291 2.78 2.64 -12.25
C GLN A 291 1.95 1.54 -11.59
N PHE A 292 2.17 0.27 -11.95
CA PHE A 292 1.52 -0.86 -11.30
C PHE A 292 1.80 -0.89 -9.80
N LYS A 293 3.08 -0.79 -9.39
CA LYS A 293 3.47 -0.75 -7.96
C LYS A 293 2.79 0.38 -7.20
N GLN A 294 2.69 1.56 -7.80
CA GLN A 294 2.01 2.72 -7.19
C GLN A 294 0.51 2.46 -7.04
N GLU A 295 -0.16 1.98 -8.08
CA GLU A 295 -1.59 1.69 -8.06
C GLU A 295 -1.92 0.54 -7.11
N PHE A 296 -1.07 -0.49 -7.05
CA PHE A 296 -1.14 -1.58 -6.09
C PHE A 296 -1.06 -1.05 -4.66
N CYS A 297 -0.05 -0.23 -4.33
CA CYS A 297 0.08 0.36 -2.99
C CYS A 297 -1.13 1.22 -2.62
N LYS A 298 -1.59 2.09 -3.53
CA LYS A 298 -2.80 2.91 -3.32
C LYS A 298 -4.05 2.07 -3.10
N LEU A 299 -4.20 1.00 -3.87
CA LEU A 299 -5.35 0.11 -3.80
C LEU A 299 -5.42 -0.52 -2.41
N TYR A 300 -4.35 -1.16 -1.94
CA TYR A 300 -4.32 -1.76 -0.60
C TYR A 300 -4.17 -0.74 0.54
N GLY A 301 -4.02 0.55 0.22
CA GLY A 301 -3.85 1.64 1.18
C GLY A 301 -2.55 1.54 1.97
N MET A 302 -1.52 1.00 1.32
CA MET A 302 -0.15 0.96 1.78
C MET A 302 0.57 2.28 1.46
N THR A 303 1.67 2.55 2.15
CA THR A 303 2.55 3.65 1.79
C THR A 303 3.24 3.39 0.45
N LEU A 304 3.51 4.45 -0.32
CA LEU A 304 4.28 4.33 -1.58
C LEU A 304 5.74 4.02 -1.29
N GLU A 305 6.30 4.66 -0.27
CA GLU A 305 7.62 4.33 0.24
C GLU A 305 7.55 3.17 1.24
N PRO A 306 8.50 2.22 1.22
CA PRO A 306 8.58 1.17 2.22
C PRO A 306 8.68 1.74 3.64
N LEU A 307 8.05 1.08 4.61
CA LEU A 307 8.06 1.52 6.01
C LEU A 307 9.47 1.69 6.57
N LEU A 308 10.37 0.79 6.21
CA LEU A 308 11.77 0.84 6.64
C LEU A 308 12.41 2.19 6.31
N ASN A 309 12.16 2.75 5.12
CA ASN A 309 12.72 4.03 4.71
C ASN A 309 12.14 5.18 5.55
N ILE A 310 10.84 5.15 5.82
CA ILE A 310 10.15 6.17 6.63
C ILE A 310 10.71 6.17 8.06
N TYR A 311 10.81 4.99 8.69
CA TYR A 311 11.36 4.85 10.04
C TYR A 311 12.84 5.22 10.09
N LEU A 312 13.64 4.82 9.09
CA LEU A 312 15.04 5.18 9.02
C LEU A 312 15.23 6.70 8.87
N GLN A 313 14.47 7.35 8.01
CA GLN A 313 14.51 8.81 7.84
C GLN A 313 14.07 9.54 9.12
N ALA A 314 13.02 9.05 9.80
CA ALA A 314 12.58 9.60 11.08
C ALA A 314 13.66 9.42 12.16
N GLY A 315 14.25 8.22 12.26
CA GLY A 315 15.32 7.92 13.20
C GLY A 315 16.57 8.76 12.95
N LEU A 316 17.00 8.89 11.70
CA LEU A 316 18.11 9.77 11.31
C LEU A 316 17.81 11.24 11.62
N SER A 317 16.57 11.68 11.48
CA SER A 317 16.16 13.05 11.83
C SER A 317 16.18 13.28 13.34
N ALA A 318 15.77 12.28 14.14
CA ALA A 318 15.85 12.33 15.60
C ALA A 318 17.29 12.31 16.12
N LEU A 319 18.18 11.54 15.47
CA LEU A 319 19.61 11.51 15.78
C LEU A 319 20.34 12.79 15.33
N LYS A 320 19.75 13.57 14.41
CA LYS A 320 20.34 14.79 13.86
C LYS A 320 19.96 16.04 14.65
N THR A 321 20.25 16.04 15.96
CA THR A 321 20.41 17.27 16.78
C THR A 321 21.35 16.96 17.94
N PRO A 322 22.46 17.72 18.16
CA PRO A 322 22.50 19.19 18.17
C PRO A 322 23.51 19.80 17.18
N TYR A 323 23.30 21.08 16.80
CA TYR A 323 24.10 21.90 15.84
C TYR A 323 23.93 21.52 14.35
N PRO A 324 23.08 22.19 13.52
CA PRO A 324 23.21 23.62 13.20
C PRO A 324 21.91 24.35 12.75
N LEU A 325 20.71 23.94 13.17
CA LEU A 325 19.46 24.64 12.77
C LEU A 325 19.20 25.94 13.57
N CYS A 326 19.83 26.09 14.74
CA CYS A 326 19.75 27.32 15.54
C CYS A 326 20.38 28.55 14.82
N TRP A 327 21.33 28.33 13.91
CA TRP A 327 21.92 29.41 13.11
C TRP A 327 21.04 29.91 11.96
N LEU A 328 20.14 29.07 11.43
CA LEU A 328 19.28 29.43 10.30
C LEU A 328 18.00 30.17 10.73
N LEU A 329 17.51 29.94 11.95
CA LEU A 329 16.29 30.57 12.47
C LEU A 329 16.47 32.02 12.95
N LYS A 330 17.69 32.47 13.23
CA LYS A 330 17.96 33.88 13.60
C LYS A 330 17.92 34.86 12.43
N LYS A 331 17.96 34.40 11.17
CA LYS A 331 18.02 35.27 9.97
C LYS A 331 16.75 35.33 9.13
N TRP A 332 15.66 34.67 9.51
CA TRP A 332 14.44 34.60 8.68
C TRP A 332 13.26 35.31 9.37
N PRO A 333 12.72 36.40 8.79
CA PRO A 333 11.54 37.09 9.32
C PRO A 333 10.31 36.16 9.31
N ARG A 334 9.59 36.08 10.43
CA ARG A 334 8.42 35.18 10.63
C ARG A 334 7.34 35.29 9.55
N LYS A 335 7.22 36.44 8.86
CA LYS A 335 6.18 36.69 7.85
C LYS A 335 6.42 35.99 6.51
N THR A 336 7.67 35.61 6.18
CA THR A 336 7.99 34.90 4.93
C THR A 336 7.78 33.38 5.03
N MET A 337 7.77 32.83 6.26
CA MET A 337 7.61 31.39 6.49
C MET A 337 6.17 30.92 6.20
N ALA A 338 5.15 31.70 6.60
CA ALA A 338 3.75 31.37 6.35
C ALA A 338 3.39 31.35 4.85
N LYS A 339 3.95 32.28 4.06
CA LYS A 339 3.71 32.34 2.60
C LYS A 339 4.44 31.24 1.81
N SER A 340 5.50 30.66 2.36
CA SER A 340 6.28 29.59 1.71
C SER A 340 5.79 28.18 2.08
N LEU A 341 5.28 28.00 3.32
CA LEU A 341 4.58 26.76 3.71
C LEU A 341 3.29 26.57 2.90
N ALA A 342 2.53 27.63 2.66
CA ALA A 342 1.30 27.57 1.86
C ALA A 342 1.54 27.23 0.38
N ARG A 343 2.79 27.32 -0.12
CA ARG A 343 3.16 27.03 -1.52
C ARG A 343 4.00 25.76 -1.70
N GLY A 344 4.24 24.98 -0.65
CA GLY A 344 4.99 23.71 -0.73
C GLY A 344 6.44 23.84 -1.24
N GLN A 345 7.02 25.04 -1.26
CA GLN A 345 8.34 25.29 -1.90
C GLN A 345 9.54 25.10 -0.96
N VAL A 346 9.33 24.80 0.33
CA VAL A 346 10.41 24.64 1.32
C VAL A 346 11.40 23.51 0.93
N TRP A 347 10.92 22.48 0.24
CA TRP A 347 11.72 21.29 -0.10
C TRP A 347 12.65 21.48 -1.32
N SER A 348 12.36 22.44 -2.21
CA SER A 348 13.12 22.64 -3.45
C SER A 348 14.47 23.34 -3.23
N VAL A 349 14.57 24.19 -2.20
CA VAL A 349 15.82 24.91 -1.89
C VAL A 349 16.80 24.04 -1.09
N SER A 350 16.28 23.17 -0.21
CA SER A 350 17.10 22.24 0.58
C SER A 350 17.74 21.15 -0.27
N THR A 351 17.02 20.60 -1.24
CA THR A 351 17.55 19.60 -2.18
C THR A 351 18.59 20.17 -3.15
N ARG A 352 18.42 21.40 -3.65
CA ARG A 352 19.43 22.07 -4.51
C ARG A 352 20.73 22.38 -3.76
N THR A 353 20.65 22.75 -2.48
CA THR A 353 21.84 23.00 -1.65
C THR A 353 22.54 21.71 -1.23
N TRP A 354 21.79 20.62 -1.05
CA TRP A 354 22.37 19.30 -0.79
C TRP A 354 23.07 18.69 -2.02
N SER A 355 22.46 18.79 -3.22
CA SER A 355 23.07 18.34 -4.48
C SER A 355 24.35 19.11 -4.84
N ARG A 356 24.39 20.44 -4.63
CA ARG A 356 25.62 21.23 -4.84
C ARG A 356 26.74 20.89 -3.87
N ARG A 357 26.42 20.42 -2.65
CA ARG A 357 27.40 20.06 -1.62
C ARG A 357 27.98 18.66 -1.84
N ILE A 358 27.20 17.73 -2.41
CA ILE A 358 27.70 16.40 -2.83
C ILE A 358 28.60 16.52 -4.06
N SER A 359 28.22 17.35 -5.04
CA SER A 359 29.05 17.59 -6.24
C SER A 359 30.40 18.27 -5.92
N ARG A 360 30.46 19.15 -4.91
CA ARG A 360 31.72 19.75 -4.45
C ARG A 360 32.62 18.78 -3.68
N LYS A 361 32.07 17.81 -2.93
CA LYS A 361 32.87 16.78 -2.25
C LYS A 361 33.48 15.76 -3.21
N SER A 362 32.78 15.40 -4.29
CA SER A 362 33.31 14.48 -5.30
C SER A 362 34.50 15.05 -6.10
N LYS A 363 34.60 16.38 -6.26
CA LYS A 363 35.76 17.02 -6.91
C LYS A 363 36.99 17.18 -6.01
N CYS A 364 36.86 17.05 -4.69
CA CYS A 364 37.99 17.14 -3.75
C CYS A 364 38.68 15.80 -3.45
N SER A 365 38.14 14.67 -3.89
CA SER A 365 38.76 13.33 -3.70
C SER A 365 39.57 12.85 -4.92
N ARG A 366 40.09 13.77 -5.75
CA ARG A 366 40.99 13.45 -6.87
C ARG A 366 42.32 14.22 -6.87
N LEU A 367 42.65 14.87 -5.75
CA LEU A 367 43.94 15.51 -5.49
C LEU A 367 44.26 15.28 -4.01
N ILE A 368 44.81 14.11 -3.73
CA ILE A 368 45.88 13.75 -2.78
C ILE A 368 46.15 12.27 -3.04
#